data_AF-A0A657LPY0-F1
#
_entry.id   AF-A0A657LPY0-F1
#
_cell.length_a   1.000
_cell.length_b   1.000
_cell.length_c   1.000
_cell.angle_alpha   90.00
_cell.angle_beta   90.00
_cell.angle_gamma   90.00
#
_symmetry.space_group_name_H-M   'P 1'
#
loop_
_entity.id
_entity.type
_entity.pdbx_description
1 polymer ?
#
loop_
_entity_poly.entity_id
_entity_poly.type
_entity_poly.pdbx_seq_one_letter_code
_entity_poly.pdbx_strand_id
1 'polypeptide(L)'
;MADFCTAALNSYLSPLWNIVFIVWPIIFLFTALVPVSTYSMDFFLHIVPFLLLNELAQLCGLWGARTMAGRRWYMAMFPLTLKALWTVARGRKISFPVTPKDRTEGRFLHLVKWQILLVALTLAGMIYAWSLHVFGLGSYSLGGLIANTVWGANNVLSLLPIIRAAVWAPDPEFDTPVMEGHCLETK
;
A
#
# COMPACT_ATOMS: atom_id res chain seq x y z
N MET A 1 -16.62 15.34 -21.21
CA MET A 1 -15.16 15.65 -21.10
C MET A 1 -14.81 16.22 -19.73
N ALA A 2 -15.61 17.13 -19.17
CA ALA A 2 -15.45 17.63 -17.79
C ALA A 2 -15.49 16.51 -16.73
N ASP A 3 -16.41 15.55 -16.86
CA ASP A 3 -16.54 14.44 -15.90
C ASP A 3 -15.36 13.47 -15.87
N PHE A 4 -14.62 13.37 -16.98
CA PHE A 4 -13.42 12.53 -17.07
C PHE A 4 -12.22 13.23 -16.41
N CYS A 5 -12.09 14.55 -16.61
CA CYS A 5 -11.04 15.35 -15.96
C CYS A 5 -11.24 15.41 -14.44
N THR A 6 -12.48 15.52 -13.95
CA THR A 6 -12.76 15.51 -12.50
C THR A 6 -12.48 14.15 -11.87
N ALA A 7 -12.83 13.06 -12.55
CA ALA A 7 -12.49 11.71 -12.12
C ALA A 7 -10.96 11.49 -12.04
N ALA A 8 -10.21 11.95 -13.05
CA ALA A 8 -8.75 11.88 -13.06
C ALA A 8 -8.13 12.73 -11.94
N LEU A 9 -8.62 13.96 -11.73
CA LEU A 9 -8.16 14.85 -10.67
C LEU A 9 -8.34 14.23 -9.27
N ASN A 10 -9.50 13.64 -9.02
CA ASN A 10 -9.81 12.98 -7.75
C ASN A 10 -8.86 11.80 -7.47
N SER A 11 -8.47 11.05 -8.51
CA SER A 11 -7.52 9.95 -8.38
C SER A 11 -6.09 10.41 -7.99
N TYR A 12 -5.70 11.63 -8.37
CA TYR A 12 -4.40 12.21 -7.98
C TYR A 12 -4.36 12.73 -6.53
N LEU A 13 -5.52 13.02 -5.93
CA LEU A 13 -5.63 13.40 -4.52
C LEU A 13 -5.59 12.21 -3.58
N SER A 14 -5.74 10.99 -4.11
CA SER A 14 -5.82 9.79 -3.29
C SER A 14 -4.67 9.40 -2.39
N PRO A 15 -3.42 9.83 -2.63
CA PRO A 15 -2.34 9.58 -1.68
C PRO A 15 -2.65 10.12 -0.28
N LEU A 16 -3.48 11.16 -0.17
CA LEU A 16 -3.88 11.78 1.10
C LEU A 16 -4.69 10.84 1.99
N TRP A 17 -5.62 10.06 1.44
CA TRP A 17 -6.38 9.09 2.23
C TRP A 17 -5.67 7.75 2.34
N ASN A 18 -4.86 7.35 1.35
CA ASN A 18 -4.09 6.10 1.42
C ASN A 18 -3.16 6.08 2.64
N ILE A 19 -2.45 7.17 2.93
CA ILE A 19 -1.58 7.24 4.12
C ILE A 19 -2.40 7.12 5.42
N VAL A 20 -3.58 7.72 5.47
CA VAL A 20 -4.48 7.61 6.64
C VAL A 20 -4.92 6.17 6.83
N PHE A 21 -5.39 5.49 5.77
CA PHE A 21 -5.82 4.09 5.85
C PHE A 21 -4.69 3.12 6.19
N ILE A 22 -3.45 3.43 5.80
CA ILE A 22 -2.28 2.61 6.15
C ILE A 22 -1.88 2.82 7.61
N VAL A 23 -1.86 4.06 8.09
CA VAL A 23 -1.38 4.43 9.42
C VAL A 23 -2.42 4.18 10.50
N TRP A 24 -3.72 4.28 10.18
CA TRP A 24 -4.79 4.20 11.16
C TRP A 24 -4.78 2.89 11.98
N PRO A 25 -4.71 1.69 11.37
CA PRO A 25 -4.63 0.44 12.14
C PRO A 25 -3.39 0.38 13.03
N ILE A 26 -2.27 0.95 12.61
CA ILE A 26 -1.03 0.99 13.40
C ILE A 26 -1.25 1.82 14.67
N ILE A 27 -1.88 3.00 14.56
CA ILE A 27 -2.20 3.84 15.71
C ILE A 27 -3.08 3.06 16.69
N PHE A 28 -4.17 2.44 16.23
CA PHE A 28 -5.04 1.64 17.08
C PHE A 28 -4.28 0.52 17.80
N LEU A 29 -3.44 -0.23 17.07
CA LEU A 29 -2.70 -1.36 17.62
C LEU A 29 -1.76 -0.95 18.77
N PHE A 30 -1.10 0.21 18.67
CA PHE A 30 -0.19 0.67 19.74
C PHE A 30 -0.89 1.46 20.86
N THR A 31 -2.02 2.11 20.59
CA THR A 31 -2.61 3.09 21.52
C THR A 31 -3.96 2.66 22.10
N ALA A 32 -4.59 1.63 21.53
CA ALA A 32 -5.99 1.25 21.81
C ALA A 32 -7.00 2.40 21.61
N LEU A 33 -6.64 3.48 20.89
CA LEU A 33 -7.52 4.62 20.65
C LEU A 33 -8.66 4.22 19.72
N VAL A 34 -9.88 4.27 20.24
CA VAL A 34 -11.10 4.00 19.49
C VAL A 34 -11.66 5.32 18.96
N PRO A 35 -11.74 5.52 17.62
CA PRO A 35 -12.23 6.76 17.04
C PRO A 35 -13.76 6.83 16.99
N VAL A 36 -14.40 5.65 17.00
CA VAL A 36 -15.85 5.47 16.85
C VAL A 36 -16.33 4.63 18.02
N SER A 37 -17.19 5.23 18.83
CA SER A 37 -17.85 4.57 19.94
C SER A 37 -18.54 3.29 19.45
N THR A 38 -18.08 2.16 19.99
CA THR A 38 -18.59 0.79 19.82
C THR A 38 -18.21 0.10 18.52
N TYR A 39 -17.18 -0.76 18.58
CA TYR A 39 -17.07 -1.95 17.73
C TYR A 39 -18.20 -2.93 18.08
N SER A 40 -19.46 -2.50 17.92
CA SER A 40 -20.67 -3.26 18.21
C SER A 40 -21.08 -4.14 17.04
N MET A 41 -21.97 -5.09 17.31
CA MET A 41 -22.56 -5.92 16.27
C MET A 41 -23.23 -5.08 15.17
N ASP A 42 -23.87 -3.98 15.55
CA ASP A 42 -24.53 -3.07 14.61
C ASP A 42 -23.54 -2.49 13.59
N PHE A 43 -22.33 -2.10 14.01
CA PHE A 43 -21.32 -1.62 13.08
C PHE A 43 -20.99 -2.68 12.02
N PHE A 44 -20.79 -3.93 12.44
CA PHE A 44 -20.45 -5.03 11.53
C PHE A 44 -21.60 -5.37 10.57
N LEU A 45 -22.85 -5.31 11.06
CA LEU A 45 -24.04 -5.54 10.24
C LEU A 45 -24.22 -4.51 9.12
N HIS A 46 -23.71 -3.28 9.28
CA HIS A 46 -23.77 -2.27 8.22
C HIS A 46 -22.54 -2.31 7.31
N ILE A 47 -21.34 -2.42 7.88
CA ILE A 47 -20.09 -2.33 7.10
C ILE A 47 -19.84 -3.58 6.25
N VAL A 48 -20.15 -4.78 6.75
CA VAL A 48 -19.83 -6.02 6.02
C VAL A 48 -20.65 -6.13 4.73
N PRO A 49 -21.99 -5.94 4.72
CA PRO A 49 -22.75 -5.93 3.48
C PRO A 49 -22.29 -4.84 2.52
N PHE A 50 -21.98 -3.64 3.03
CA PHE A 50 -21.46 -2.55 2.21
C PHE A 50 -20.15 -2.94 1.50
N LEU A 51 -19.18 -3.52 2.23
CA LEU A 51 -17.91 -3.95 1.65
C LEU A 51 -18.08 -5.05 0.61
N LEU A 52 -18.96 -6.03 0.88
CA LEU A 52 -19.23 -7.14 -0.04
C LEU A 52 -19.89 -6.65 -1.34
N LEU A 53 -20.92 -5.81 -1.22
CA LEU A 53 -21.60 -5.23 -2.37
C LEU A 53 -20.66 -4.32 -3.17
N ASN A 54 -19.78 -3.57 -2.49
CA ASN A 54 -18.78 -2.75 -3.16
C ASN A 54 -17.78 -3.60 -3.95
N GLU A 55 -17.30 -4.71 -3.38
CA GLU A 55 -16.39 -5.60 -4.07
C GLU A 55 -17.07 -6.27 -5.27
N LEU A 56 -18.32 -6.72 -5.12
CA LEU A 56 -19.12 -7.26 -6.22
C LEU A 56 -19.33 -6.23 -7.33
N ALA A 57 -19.69 -5.00 -6.98
CA ALA A 57 -19.86 -3.92 -7.94
C ALA A 57 -18.55 -3.64 -8.72
N GLN A 58 -17.40 -3.67 -8.04
CA GLN A 58 -16.11 -3.52 -8.70
C GLN A 58 -15.75 -4.73 -9.59
N LEU A 59 -16.07 -5.95 -9.18
CA LEU A 59 -15.86 -7.15 -10.00
C LEU A 59 -16.72 -7.11 -11.27
N CYS A 60 -17.98 -6.68 -11.15
CA CYS A 60 -18.87 -6.51 -12.31
C CYS A 60 -18.44 -5.35 -13.20
N GLY A 61 -18.12 -4.19 -12.63
CA GLY A 61 -17.78 -2.97 -13.38
C GLY A 61 -16.40 -3.01 -14.04
N LEU A 62 -15.48 -3.81 -13.51
CA LEU A 62 -14.11 -3.96 -14.02
C LEU A 62 -13.85 -5.41 -14.46
N TRP A 63 -14.89 -6.09 -14.96
CA TRP A 63 -14.82 -7.49 -15.37
C TRP A 63 -13.69 -7.72 -16.39
N GLY A 64 -12.86 -8.73 -16.15
CA GLY A 64 -11.71 -9.05 -16.99
C GLY A 64 -10.45 -8.22 -16.71
N ALA A 65 -10.51 -7.18 -15.86
CA ALA A 65 -9.33 -6.44 -15.43
C ALA A 65 -8.67 -7.07 -14.20
N ARG A 66 -7.34 -7.00 -14.11
CA ARG A 66 -6.57 -7.42 -12.92
C ARG A 66 -6.64 -6.37 -11.80
N THR A 67 -7.85 -6.05 -11.35
CA THR A 67 -8.16 -4.97 -10.41
C THR A 67 -7.37 -5.07 -9.10
N MET A 68 -7.30 -6.26 -8.51
CA MET A 68 -6.59 -6.48 -7.25
C MET A 68 -5.09 -6.16 -7.36
N ALA A 69 -4.44 -6.50 -8.46
CA ALA A 69 -3.04 -6.15 -8.68
C ALA A 69 -2.85 -4.64 -8.81
N GLY A 70 -3.73 -3.98 -9.58
CA GLY A 70 -3.73 -2.53 -9.73
C GLY A 70 -3.95 -1.79 -8.41
N ARG A 71 -4.92 -2.23 -7.59
CA ARG A 71 -5.21 -1.64 -6.26
C ARG A 71 -4.01 -1.75 -5.31
N ARG A 72 -3.35 -2.92 -5.27
CA ARG A 72 -2.15 -3.11 -4.43
C ARG A 72 -1.00 -2.21 -4.88
N TRP A 73 -0.73 -2.15 -6.18
CA TRP A 73 0.28 -1.25 -6.74
C TRP A 73 0.00 0.22 -6.42
N TYR A 74 -1.25 0.63 -6.60
CA TYR A 74 -1.71 1.97 -6.30
C TYR A 74 -1.49 2.36 -4.84
N MET A 75 -1.83 1.47 -3.91
CA MET A 75 -1.63 1.67 -2.49
C MET A 75 -0.13 1.68 -2.11
N ALA A 76 0.67 0.80 -2.71
CA ALA A 76 2.11 0.69 -2.45
C ALA A 76 2.93 1.90 -2.95
N MET A 77 2.43 2.62 -3.95
CA MET A 77 3.06 3.81 -4.53
C MET A 77 2.82 5.10 -3.73
N PHE A 78 2.13 5.03 -2.58
CA PHE A 78 1.78 6.20 -1.79
C PHE A 78 2.96 7.15 -1.47
N PRO A 79 4.21 6.72 -1.20
CA PRO A 79 5.29 7.67 -0.89
C PRO A 79 5.70 8.48 -2.12
N LEU A 80 5.68 7.84 -3.29
CA LEU A 80 6.05 8.46 -4.56
C LEU A 80 4.99 9.48 -4.96
N THR A 81 3.71 9.10 -4.90
CA THR A 81 2.59 9.97 -5.27
C THR A 81 2.41 11.11 -4.27
N LEU A 82 2.64 10.89 -2.97
CA LEU A 82 2.65 11.96 -1.97
C LEU A 82 3.80 12.94 -2.18
N LYS A 83 5.01 12.45 -2.53
CA LYS A 83 6.15 13.31 -2.88
C LYS A 83 5.86 14.16 -4.12
N ALA A 84 5.21 13.58 -5.13
CA ALA A 84 4.80 14.31 -6.33
C ALA A 84 3.80 15.42 -5.98
N LEU A 85 2.76 15.10 -5.21
CA LEU A 85 1.77 16.07 -4.73
C LEU A 85 2.43 17.21 -3.93
N TRP A 86 3.32 16.87 -3.00
CA TRP A 86 4.08 17.84 -2.22
C TRP A 86 5.01 18.73 -3.07
N THR A 87 5.52 18.22 -4.18
CA THR A 87 6.38 18.98 -5.09
C THR A 87 5.57 20.02 -5.87
N VAL A 88 4.40 19.61 -6.39
CA VAL A 88 3.47 20.52 -7.07
C VAL A 88 2.90 21.56 -6.13
N ALA A 89 2.51 21.16 -4.90
CA ALA A 89 2.00 22.08 -3.88
C ALA A 89 3.00 23.19 -3.52
N ARG A 90 4.31 22.94 -3.67
CA ARG A 90 5.38 23.94 -3.48
C ARG A 90 5.73 24.74 -4.73
N GLY A 91 4.94 24.63 -5.81
CA GLY A 91 5.18 25.31 -7.08
C GLY A 91 6.45 24.87 -7.81
N ARG A 92 7.03 23.71 -7.45
CA ARG A 92 8.24 23.20 -8.10
C ARG A 92 7.86 22.43 -9.37
N LYS A 93 8.62 22.65 -10.45
CA LYS A 93 8.43 21.91 -11.70
C LYS A 93 8.82 20.44 -11.50
N ILE A 94 7.95 19.53 -11.95
CA ILE A 94 8.28 18.12 -12.04
C ILE A 94 9.24 17.97 -13.23
N SER A 95 10.47 17.59 -12.94
CA SER A 95 11.42 17.17 -13.98
C SER A 95 11.29 15.67 -14.17
N PHE A 96 11.20 15.22 -15.41
CA PHE A 96 11.28 13.83 -15.80
C PHE A 96 12.71 13.58 -16.28
N PRO A 97 13.65 13.26 -15.38
CA PRO A 97 14.98 12.87 -15.82
C PRO A 97 14.84 11.66 -16.73
N VAL A 98 15.53 11.70 -17.87
CA VAL A 98 15.63 10.54 -18.74
C VAL A 98 16.23 9.39 -17.94
N THR A 99 15.63 8.21 -18.04
CA THR A 99 16.16 7.01 -17.40
C THR A 99 17.59 6.78 -17.87
N PRO A 100 18.57 6.62 -16.95
CA PRO A 100 19.93 6.26 -17.33
C PRO A 100 19.91 5.01 -18.22
N LYS A 101 20.68 5.04 -19.31
CA LYS A 101 20.82 3.89 -20.20
C LYS A 101 21.67 2.78 -19.58
N ASP A 102 22.51 3.15 -18.62
CA ASP A 102 23.31 2.21 -17.84
C ASP A 102 22.42 1.48 -16.85
N ARG A 103 22.27 0.17 -17.05
CA ARG A 103 21.49 -0.69 -16.17
C ARG A 103 22.23 -0.85 -14.85
N THR A 104 21.61 -0.39 -13.76
CA THR A 104 22.11 -0.62 -12.40
C THR A 104 21.49 -1.91 -11.87
N GLU A 105 22.32 -2.90 -11.56
CA GLU A 105 21.88 -4.17 -10.96
C GLU A 105 22.02 -4.14 -9.44
N GLY A 106 21.09 -4.78 -8.73
CA GLY A 106 21.14 -4.93 -7.29
C GLY A 106 19.80 -4.79 -6.58
N ARG A 107 19.84 -4.88 -5.25
CA ARG A 107 18.66 -4.73 -4.39
C ARG A 107 18.51 -3.27 -3.96
N PHE A 108 17.36 -2.67 -4.26
CA PHE A 108 17.10 -1.25 -4.00
C PHE A 108 16.15 -1.03 -2.81
N LEU A 109 16.46 -1.66 -1.66
CA LEU A 109 15.61 -1.59 -0.46
C LEU A 109 15.39 -0.16 0.07
N HIS A 110 16.35 0.75 -0.17
CA HIS A 110 16.23 2.14 0.24
C HIS A 110 15.06 2.87 -0.45
N LEU A 111 14.66 2.44 -1.65
CA LEU A 111 13.52 3.01 -2.38
C LEU A 111 12.18 2.66 -1.73
N VAL A 112 12.12 1.50 -1.05
CA VAL A 112 10.91 0.98 -0.40
C VAL A 112 10.98 1.03 1.13
N LYS A 113 11.87 1.86 1.69
CA LYS A 113 12.10 1.95 3.14
C LYS A 113 10.83 2.26 3.94
N TRP A 114 9.94 3.10 3.40
CA TRP A 114 8.69 3.48 4.05
C TRP A 114 7.69 2.32 4.06
N GLN A 115 7.62 1.57 2.97
CA GLN A 115 6.78 0.39 2.85
C GLN A 115 7.25 -0.70 3.82
N ILE A 116 8.57 -0.95 3.91
CA ILE A 116 9.15 -1.89 4.87
C ILE A 116 8.84 -1.46 6.31
N LEU A 117 9.05 -0.19 6.64
CA LEU A 117 8.76 0.36 7.97
C LEU A 117 7.30 0.13 8.37
N LEU A 118 6.36 0.44 7.48
CA LEU A 118 4.94 0.30 7.77
C LEU A 118 4.51 -1.17 7.91
N VAL A 119 5.07 -2.07 7.11
CA VAL A 119 4.87 -3.51 7.29
C VAL A 119 5.39 -3.96 8.65
N ALA A 120 6.62 -3.58 9.01
CA ALA A 120 7.22 -3.93 10.29
C ALA A 120 6.41 -3.41 11.48
N LEU A 121 5.99 -2.13 11.44
CA LEU A 121 5.17 -1.52 12.48
C LEU A 121 3.80 -2.19 12.60
N THR A 122 3.17 -2.56 11.48
CA THR A 122 1.87 -3.24 11.50
C THR A 122 1.98 -4.61 12.14
N LEU A 123 2.98 -5.40 11.76
CA LEU A 123 3.21 -6.74 12.33
C LEU A 123 3.58 -6.67 13.81
N ALA A 124 4.47 -5.75 14.18
CA ALA A 124 4.83 -5.52 15.58
C ALA A 124 3.63 -5.06 16.42
N GLY A 125 2.82 -4.15 15.88
CA GLY A 125 1.59 -3.68 16.51
C GLY A 125 0.57 -4.80 16.71
N MET A 126 0.40 -5.70 15.73
CA MET A 126 -0.46 -6.87 15.86
C MET A 126 0.01 -7.76 17.01
N ILE A 127 1.29 -8.13 17.05
CA ILE A 127 1.86 -8.96 18.10
C ILE A 127 1.67 -8.30 19.47
N TYR A 128 1.98 -7.00 19.56
CA TYR A 128 1.85 -6.21 20.78
C TYR A 128 0.41 -6.14 21.31
N ALA A 129 -0.53 -5.72 20.47
CA ALA A 129 -1.93 -5.55 20.86
C ALA A 129 -2.59 -6.87 21.26
N TRP A 130 -2.34 -7.94 20.50
CA TRP A 130 -2.87 -9.27 20.81
C TRP A 130 -2.26 -9.83 22.09
N SER A 131 -0.96 -9.63 22.32
CA SER A 131 -0.29 -10.06 23.56
C SER A 131 -0.88 -9.35 24.76
N LEU A 132 -1.02 -8.01 24.70
CA LEU A 132 -1.65 -7.21 25.75
C LEU A 132 -3.08 -7.71 26.05
N HIS A 133 -3.89 -7.92 25.01
CA HIS A 133 -5.24 -8.45 25.18
C HIS A 133 -5.28 -9.83 25.86
N VAL A 134 -4.41 -10.75 25.46
CA VAL A 134 -4.33 -12.11 26.05
C VAL A 134 -3.91 -12.06 27.53
N PHE A 135 -2.99 -11.16 27.90
CA PHE A 135 -2.59 -10.97 29.29
C PHE A 135 -3.58 -10.13 30.11
N GLY A 136 -4.70 -9.69 29.53
CA GLY A 136 -5.66 -8.81 30.20
C GLY A 136 -5.11 -7.42 30.49
N LEU A 137 -4.06 -7.02 29.79
CA LEU A 137 -3.41 -5.72 29.91
C LEU A 137 -3.89 -4.81 28.77
N GLY A 138 -4.30 -3.58 29.07
CA GLY A 138 -4.74 -2.61 28.06
C GLY A 138 -6.24 -2.65 27.72
N SER A 139 -6.71 -1.58 27.07
CA SER A 139 -8.14 -1.31 26.84
C SER A 139 -8.62 -1.74 25.45
N TYR A 140 -8.26 -2.96 25.02
CA TYR A 140 -8.60 -3.45 23.68
C TYR A 140 -9.94 -4.19 23.66
N SER A 141 -10.84 -3.75 22.78
CA SER A 141 -12.04 -4.53 22.43
C SER A 141 -11.72 -5.61 21.41
N LEU A 142 -12.34 -6.78 21.54
CA LEU A 142 -12.15 -7.90 20.60
C LEU A 142 -12.54 -7.52 19.16
N GLY A 143 -13.69 -6.84 18.99
CA GLY A 143 -14.12 -6.35 17.67
C GLY A 143 -13.13 -5.36 17.06
N GLY A 144 -12.54 -4.48 17.87
CA GLY A 144 -11.52 -3.55 17.42
C GLY A 144 -10.22 -4.24 17.00
N LEU A 145 -9.77 -5.24 17.77
CA LEU A 145 -8.60 -6.04 17.41
C LEU A 145 -8.81 -6.78 16.09
N ILE A 146 -9.96 -7.45 15.92
CA ILE A 146 -10.27 -8.17 14.69
C ILE A 146 -10.31 -7.20 13.51
N ALA A 147 -11.06 -6.11 13.62
CA ALA A 147 -11.19 -5.14 12.53
C ALA A 147 -9.82 -4.56 12.12
N ASN A 148 -9.03 -4.06 13.07
CA ASN A 148 -7.72 -3.47 12.77
C ASN A 148 -6.69 -4.51 12.33
N THR A 149 -6.81 -5.77 12.76
CA THR A 149 -5.97 -6.86 12.26
C THR A 149 -6.30 -7.16 10.80
N VAL A 150 -7.58 -7.25 10.44
CA VAL A 150 -8.02 -7.47 9.04
C VAL A 150 -7.54 -6.32 8.14
N TRP A 151 -7.77 -5.06 8.55
CA TRP A 151 -7.32 -3.89 7.79
C TRP A 151 -5.79 -3.83 7.70
N GLY A 152 -5.09 -4.03 8.82
CA GLY A 152 -3.63 -4.06 8.84
C GLY A 152 -3.05 -5.18 7.96
N ALA A 153 -3.66 -6.36 7.95
CA ALA A 153 -3.23 -7.47 7.10
C ALA A 153 -3.42 -7.14 5.62
N ASN A 154 -4.56 -6.54 5.25
CA ASN A 154 -4.80 -6.08 3.89
C ASN A 154 -3.78 -5.00 3.46
N ASN A 155 -3.41 -4.08 4.36
CA ASN A 155 -2.37 -3.10 4.12
C ASN A 155 -1.02 -3.78 3.87
N VAL A 156 -0.61 -4.74 4.71
CA VAL A 156 0.62 -5.51 4.50
C VAL A 156 0.62 -6.20 3.14
N LEU A 157 -0.45 -6.93 2.81
CA LEU A 157 -0.60 -7.62 1.53
C LEU A 157 -0.53 -6.66 0.32
N SER A 158 -0.96 -5.42 0.51
CA SER A 158 -0.89 -4.38 -0.52
C SER A 158 0.53 -3.82 -0.69
N LEU A 159 1.32 -3.76 0.38
CA LEU A 159 2.70 -3.28 0.34
C LEU A 159 3.73 -4.34 -0.09
N LEU A 160 3.41 -5.64 0.05
CA LEU A 160 4.36 -6.72 -0.30
C LEU A 160 4.83 -6.73 -1.77
N PRO A 161 4.00 -6.48 -2.80
CA PRO A 161 4.44 -6.56 -4.20
C PRO A 161 5.59 -5.61 -4.55
N ILE A 162 5.56 -4.36 -4.07
CA ILE A 162 6.65 -3.40 -4.35
C ILE A 162 7.93 -3.78 -3.60
N ILE A 163 7.81 -4.35 -2.39
CA ILE A 163 8.95 -4.83 -1.63
C ILE A 163 9.60 -6.02 -2.34
N ARG A 164 8.80 -6.95 -2.86
CA ARG A 164 9.29 -8.07 -3.69
C ARG A 164 9.97 -7.58 -4.95
N ALA A 165 9.40 -6.59 -5.63
CA ALA A 165 10.00 -5.97 -6.81
C ALA A 165 11.37 -5.33 -6.50
N ALA A 166 11.54 -4.73 -5.31
CA ALA A 166 12.81 -4.12 -4.90
C ALA A 166 13.95 -5.13 -4.62
N VAL A 167 13.62 -6.41 -4.46
CA VAL A 167 14.57 -7.52 -4.23
C VAL A 167 14.76 -8.36 -5.50
N TRP A 168 14.00 -8.10 -6.55
CA TRP A 168 14.09 -8.85 -7.80
C TRP A 168 15.48 -8.73 -8.42
N ALA A 169 16.00 -9.85 -8.93
CA ALA A 169 17.26 -9.97 -9.63
C ALA A 169 17.05 -10.75 -10.94
N PRO A 170 17.80 -10.44 -12.01
CA PRO A 170 17.72 -11.16 -13.27
C PRO A 170 18.15 -12.62 -13.13
N ASP A 171 17.64 -13.48 -14.01
CA ASP A 171 18.00 -14.90 -14.02
C ASP A 171 19.39 -15.10 -14.67
N PRO A 172 20.38 -15.69 -13.96
CA PRO A 172 21.72 -15.91 -14.50
C PRO A 172 21.80 -16.87 -15.70
N GLU A 173 20.75 -17.63 -15.99
CA GLU A 173 20.72 -18.55 -17.14
C GLU A 173 20.12 -17.89 -18.38
N PHE A 174 19.07 -17.08 -18.20
CA PHE A 174 18.29 -16.54 -19.31
C PHE A 174 18.59 -15.06 -19.63
N ASP A 175 18.91 -14.25 -18.62
CA ASP A 175 19.07 -12.81 -18.81
C ASP A 175 20.51 -12.44 -19.13
N THR A 176 21.50 -13.03 -18.44
CA THR A 176 22.95 -12.72 -18.59
C THR A 176 23.49 -12.86 -20.01
N PRO A 177 23.14 -13.90 -20.81
CA PRO A 177 23.62 -14.00 -22.19
C PRO A 177 23.09 -12.88 -23.09
N VAL A 178 21.84 -12.45 -22.87
CA VAL A 178 21.24 -11.29 -23.57
C VAL A 178 21.91 -9.98 -23.12
N MET A 179 22.26 -9.89 -21.83
CA MET A 179 22.95 -8.73 -21.26
C MET A 179 24.37 -8.56 -21.79
N GLU A 180 25.12 -9.66 -21.95
CA GLU A 180 26.48 -9.63 -22.50
C GLU A 180 26.50 -9.24 -23.98
N GLY A 181 25.55 -9.74 -24.79
CA GLY A 181 25.45 -9.41 -26.21
C GLY A 181 25.27 -7.91 -26.50
N HIS A 182 24.41 -7.23 -25.75
CA HIS A 182 24.19 -5.78 -25.90
C HIS A 182 25.40 -4.92 -25.46
N CYS A 183 26.18 -5.39 -24.49
CA CYS A 183 27.38 -4.71 -24.02
C CYS A 183 28.53 -4.75 -25.05
N LEU A 184 28.53 -5.75 -25.94
CA LEU A 184 29.52 -5.90 -27.01
C LEU A 184 29.17 -5.07 -28.26
N GLU A 185 27.89 -4.88 -28.58
CA GLU A 185 27.45 -4.04 -29.72
C GLU A 185 27.55 -2.52 -29.45
N THR A 186 27.67 -2.11 -28.19
CA THR A 186 27.66 -0.70 -27.78
C THR A 186 29.04 -0.14 -27.42
N LYS A 187 30.11 -0.93 -27.57
CA LYS A 187 31.52 -0.49 -27.51
C LYS A 187 32.09 -0.25 -28.90
#